data_AF-A0A957BLE3-F1
#
_entry.id   AF-A0A957BLE3-F1
#
_cell.length_a   1.000
_cell.length_b   1.000
_cell.length_c   1.000
_cell.angle_alpha   90.00
_cell.angle_beta   90.00
_cell.angle_gamma   90.00
#
_symmetry.space_group_name_H-M   'P 1'
#
loop_
_entity.id
_entity.type
_entity.pdbx_description
1 polymer ?
#
loop_
_entity_poly.entity_id
_entity_poly.type
_entity_poly.pdbx_seq_one_letter_code
_entity_poly.pdbx_strand_id
1 'polypeptide(L)'
;NPNGATEHNASLVAYDSAGNVVATDTLSFTSDGVLVKGQGLWITGDASAAVGQPGNYYFVVAGTGIASLELQFSSNLGDGPSDTKFGFSVLCFQPETEKEPELDPPTAVLELLRPKTNEVGGKFLVEYACSETAPNLVSATINGYDVTSGQNVNLVVRSNESARIVNNVLIWLFAPEFSLDVTCADANGNEVSTSVVPNFGTP
;
A
#
# COMPACT_ATOMS: atom_id res chain seq x y z
N ASN A 1 39.74 -0.51 -22.91
CA ASN A 1 39.59 0.23 -24.18
C ASN A 1 40.44 -0.40 -25.30
N PRO A 2 40.07 -1.60 -25.81
CA PRO A 2 40.84 -2.33 -26.83
C PRO A 2 40.81 -1.69 -28.23
N ASN A 3 39.92 -0.73 -28.50
CA ASN A 3 39.68 -0.19 -29.84
C ASN A 3 40.03 1.31 -29.99
N GLY A 4 40.53 1.95 -28.93
CA GLY A 4 40.95 3.37 -28.96
C GLY A 4 39.79 4.37 -29.00
N ALA A 5 38.61 4.00 -28.50
CA ALA A 5 37.49 4.94 -28.34
C ALA A 5 37.86 6.05 -27.35
N THR A 6 37.37 7.26 -27.55
CA THR A 6 37.68 8.42 -26.68
C THR A 6 36.47 8.93 -25.93
N GLU A 7 35.27 8.47 -26.31
CA GLU A 7 34.00 8.77 -25.68
C GLU A 7 33.25 7.46 -25.45
N HIS A 8 32.63 7.33 -24.29
CA HIS A 8 31.97 6.10 -23.85
C HIS A 8 30.68 6.44 -23.12
N ASN A 9 29.64 5.63 -23.35
CA ASN A 9 28.39 5.67 -22.62
C ASN A 9 28.02 4.27 -22.14
N ALA A 10 27.45 4.21 -20.94
CA ALA A 10 26.71 3.07 -20.42
C ALA A 10 25.37 3.60 -19.90
N SER A 11 24.26 3.02 -20.37
CA SER A 11 22.91 3.49 -20.07
C SER A 11 22.06 2.35 -19.56
N LEU A 12 21.41 2.53 -18.40
CA LEU A 12 20.32 1.66 -17.96
C LEU A 12 19.01 2.23 -18.51
N VAL A 13 18.34 1.48 -19.36
CA VAL A 13 17.08 1.86 -20.01
C VAL A 13 15.95 1.01 -19.46
N ALA A 14 14.88 1.65 -19.01
CA ALA A 14 13.67 1.00 -18.56
C ALA A 14 12.60 1.04 -19.64
N TYR A 15 11.92 -0.08 -19.86
CA TYR A 15 10.87 -0.23 -20.86
C TYR A 15 9.54 -0.62 -20.25
N ASP A 16 8.44 -0.17 -20.86
CA ASP A 16 7.10 -0.67 -20.58
C ASP A 16 6.84 -2.03 -21.28
N SER A 17 5.67 -2.61 -21.04
CA SER A 17 5.28 -3.90 -21.64
C SER A 17 5.08 -3.87 -23.16
N ALA A 18 4.99 -2.68 -23.76
CA ALA A 18 4.92 -2.48 -25.21
C ALA A 18 6.30 -2.23 -25.83
N GLY A 19 7.36 -2.14 -25.02
CA GLY A 19 8.72 -1.86 -25.47
C GLY A 19 9.04 -0.38 -25.66
N ASN A 20 8.22 0.54 -25.13
CA ASN A 20 8.55 1.97 -25.13
C ASN A 20 9.48 2.29 -23.96
N VAL A 21 10.38 3.25 -24.16
CA VAL A 21 11.26 3.74 -23.09
C VAL A 21 10.45 4.53 -22.07
N VAL A 22 10.52 4.10 -20.81
CA VAL A 22 9.93 4.76 -19.64
C VAL A 22 10.94 5.73 -19.01
N ALA A 23 12.19 5.27 -18.84
CA ALA A 23 13.24 6.05 -18.21
C ALA A 23 14.64 5.61 -18.68
N THR A 24 15.62 6.50 -18.54
CA THR A 24 17.02 6.20 -18.87
C THR A 24 17.95 6.95 -17.92
N ASP A 25 18.97 6.25 -17.42
CA ASP A 25 20.10 6.84 -16.69
C ASP A 25 21.40 6.46 -17.39
N THR A 26 22.29 7.43 -17.61
CA THR A 26 23.48 7.29 -18.44
C THR A 26 24.72 7.78 -17.73
N LEU A 27 25.73 6.91 -17.65
CA LEU A 27 27.10 7.27 -17.36
C LEU A 27 27.81 7.59 -18.69
N SER A 28 28.34 8.81 -18.81
CA SER A 28 29.19 9.25 -19.91
C SER A 28 30.59 9.60 -19.42
N PHE A 29 31.62 9.15 -20.12
CA PHE A 29 33.01 9.48 -19.79
C PHE A 29 33.92 9.47 -21.01
N THR A 30 35.07 10.13 -20.90
CA THR A 30 36.08 10.20 -21.96
C THR A 30 37.36 9.48 -21.56
N SER A 31 38.13 9.03 -22.55
CA SER A 31 39.48 8.50 -22.36
C SER A 31 40.42 9.02 -23.45
N ASP A 32 41.73 8.88 -23.23
CA ASP A 32 42.76 9.35 -24.18
C ASP A 32 42.92 8.43 -25.41
N GLY A 33 42.20 7.31 -25.46
CA GLY A 33 42.26 6.33 -26.55
C GLY A 33 43.57 5.52 -26.60
N VAL A 34 44.49 5.71 -25.63
CA VAL A 34 45.82 5.09 -25.66
C VAL A 34 45.78 3.71 -25.00
N LEU A 35 46.20 2.69 -25.76
CA LEU A 35 46.38 1.34 -25.23
C LEU A 35 47.71 1.21 -24.48
N VAL A 36 47.68 1.42 -23.17
CA VAL A 36 48.86 1.20 -22.32
C VAL A 36 48.85 -0.21 -21.73
N LYS A 37 49.57 -1.14 -22.36
CA LYS A 37 49.71 -2.53 -21.87
C LYS A 37 50.57 -2.58 -20.60
N GLY A 38 50.12 -3.34 -19.59
CA GLY A 38 50.92 -3.66 -18.40
C GLY A 38 50.91 -2.61 -17.28
N GLN A 39 50.01 -1.63 -17.30
CA GLN A 39 49.87 -0.58 -16.28
C GLN A 39 48.58 -0.75 -15.47
N GLY A 40 48.62 -0.43 -14.18
CA GLY A 40 47.50 -0.30 -13.22
C GLY A 40 46.18 -0.95 -13.61
N LEU A 41 45.30 -0.19 -14.29
CA LEU A 41 43.95 -0.59 -14.69
C LEU A 41 43.89 -1.83 -15.62
N TRP A 42 44.97 -2.13 -16.36
CA TRP A 42 45.11 -3.39 -17.12
C TRP A 42 45.20 -4.62 -16.20
N ILE A 43 45.70 -4.43 -14.97
CA ILE A 43 45.97 -5.49 -13.98
C ILE A 43 44.86 -5.50 -12.91
N THR A 44 44.44 -4.34 -12.42
CA THR A 44 43.49 -4.20 -11.30
C THR A 44 42.04 -3.96 -11.73
N GLY A 45 41.80 -3.60 -12.99
CA GLY A 45 40.49 -3.13 -13.46
C GLY A 45 40.10 -1.78 -12.88
N ASP A 46 38.87 -1.36 -13.18
CA ASP A 46 38.22 -0.11 -12.74
C ASP A 46 37.28 -0.31 -11.52
N ALA A 47 37.08 -1.55 -11.06
CA ALA A 47 36.17 -1.90 -9.97
C ALA A 47 36.46 -1.27 -8.58
N SER A 48 37.58 -0.53 -8.44
CA SER A 48 37.95 0.20 -7.22
C SER A 48 37.78 1.72 -7.34
N ALA A 49 37.16 2.19 -8.42
CA ALA A 49 36.93 3.60 -8.67
C ALA A 49 36.04 4.25 -7.60
N ALA A 50 36.12 5.58 -7.49
CA ALA A 50 35.23 6.35 -6.64
C ALA A 50 33.78 6.26 -7.16
N VAL A 51 32.80 6.38 -6.25
CA VAL A 51 31.38 6.38 -6.62
C VAL A 51 31.09 7.46 -7.66
N GLY A 52 30.35 7.09 -8.71
CA GLY A 52 30.02 7.95 -9.84
C GLY A 52 31.02 7.90 -10.99
N GLN A 53 32.11 7.13 -10.86
CA GLN A 53 33.11 6.95 -11.92
C GLN A 53 32.91 5.61 -12.65
N PRO A 54 33.48 5.46 -13.86
CA PRO A 54 33.58 4.15 -14.52
C PRO A 54 34.16 3.10 -13.57
N GLY A 55 33.48 1.95 -13.44
CA GLY A 55 33.81 0.88 -12.50
C GLY A 55 33.13 0.96 -11.13
N ASN A 56 32.50 2.09 -10.77
CA ASN A 56 31.69 2.23 -9.55
C ASN A 56 30.57 3.28 -9.73
N TYR A 57 29.55 2.94 -10.52
CA TYR A 57 28.41 3.81 -10.82
C TYR A 57 27.09 3.15 -10.39
N TYR A 58 26.16 3.97 -9.90
CA TYR A 58 24.80 3.54 -9.55
C TYR A 58 23.84 4.02 -10.62
N PHE A 59 23.19 3.09 -11.32
CA PHE A 59 22.11 3.40 -12.23
C PHE A 59 20.78 3.46 -11.49
N VAL A 60 19.99 4.49 -11.73
CA VAL A 60 18.65 4.65 -11.16
C VAL A 60 17.65 5.02 -12.24
N VAL A 61 16.66 4.15 -12.43
CA VAL A 61 15.50 4.39 -13.30
C VAL A 61 14.23 4.24 -12.48
N ALA A 62 13.26 5.11 -12.71
CA ALA A 62 11.97 5.09 -12.02
C ALA A 62 10.87 5.52 -12.98
N GLY A 63 9.70 4.91 -12.83
CA GLY A 63 8.54 5.19 -13.67
C GLY A 63 7.47 4.12 -13.51
N THR A 64 6.28 4.43 -14.00
CA THR A 64 5.09 3.59 -13.90
C THR A 64 5.13 2.48 -14.94
N GLY A 65 4.76 1.26 -14.55
CA GLY A 65 4.63 0.15 -15.50
C GLY A 65 5.93 -0.33 -16.16
N ILE A 66 7.08 -0.17 -15.50
CA ILE A 66 8.35 -0.75 -15.97
C ILE A 66 8.22 -2.27 -16.02
N ALA A 67 8.39 -2.85 -17.21
CA ALA A 67 8.31 -4.28 -17.47
C ALA A 67 9.68 -4.93 -17.68
N SER A 68 10.66 -4.19 -18.20
CA SER A 68 12.01 -4.71 -18.41
C SER A 68 13.09 -3.62 -18.31
N LEU A 69 14.33 -4.05 -18.08
CA LEU A 69 15.51 -3.19 -18.02
C LEU A 69 16.56 -3.71 -19.01
N GLU A 70 17.24 -2.81 -19.70
CA GLU A 70 18.36 -3.11 -20.60
C GLU A 70 19.56 -2.24 -20.26
N LEU A 71 20.75 -2.84 -20.18
CA LEU A 71 22.00 -2.09 -20.10
C LEU A 71 22.58 -1.96 -21.51
N GLN A 72 22.62 -0.73 -22.02
CA GLN A 72 23.11 -0.39 -23.35
C GLN A 72 24.47 0.29 -23.26
N PHE A 73 25.32 0.03 -24.25
CA PHE A 73 26.65 0.62 -24.32
C PHE A 73 26.87 1.25 -25.68
N SER A 74 27.56 2.38 -25.72
CA SER A 74 27.99 3.00 -26.96
C SER A 74 29.31 3.75 -26.78
N SER A 75 29.94 4.08 -27.90
CA SER A 75 31.15 4.88 -27.95
C SER A 75 31.17 5.73 -29.21
N ASN A 76 32.16 6.61 -29.34
CA ASN A 76 32.41 7.31 -30.61
C ASN A 76 32.80 6.37 -31.78
N LEU A 77 32.99 5.08 -31.53
CA LEU A 77 33.26 4.07 -32.55
C LEU A 77 32.02 3.22 -32.91
N GLY A 78 30.87 3.47 -32.28
CA GLY A 78 29.61 2.78 -32.52
C GLY A 78 29.03 2.12 -31.27
N ASP A 79 27.94 1.37 -31.49
CA ASP A 79 27.21 0.67 -30.44
C ASP A 79 27.95 -0.57 -29.95
N GLY A 80 27.77 -0.86 -28.67
CA GLY A 80 28.34 -2.02 -28.00
C GLY A 80 29.36 -1.67 -26.92
N PRO A 81 29.67 -2.64 -26.05
CA PRO A 81 30.57 -2.42 -24.92
C PRO A 81 32.01 -2.20 -25.38
N SER A 82 32.63 -1.13 -24.86
CA SER A 82 34.08 -0.94 -24.96
C SER A 82 34.86 -1.91 -24.06
N ASP A 83 34.20 -2.48 -23.04
CA ASP A 83 34.71 -3.58 -22.21
C ASP A 83 33.64 -4.66 -22.05
N THR A 84 33.95 -5.89 -22.44
CA THR A 84 33.00 -7.01 -22.40
C THR A 84 32.85 -7.62 -21.01
N LYS A 85 33.67 -7.20 -20.03
CA LYS A 85 33.65 -7.72 -18.67
C LYS A 85 33.03 -6.69 -17.73
N PHE A 86 31.74 -6.82 -17.51
CA PHE A 86 31.03 -6.06 -16.48
C PHE A 86 30.31 -7.01 -15.52
N GLY A 87 29.99 -6.51 -14.34
CA GLY A 87 29.23 -7.24 -13.33
C GLY A 87 28.37 -6.27 -12.52
N PHE A 88 27.21 -6.75 -12.11
CA PHE A 88 26.35 -6.02 -11.18
C PHE A 88 26.66 -6.49 -9.76
N SER A 89 26.93 -5.56 -8.86
CA SER A 89 27.12 -5.88 -7.44
C SER A 89 25.78 -5.99 -6.71
N VAL A 90 24.84 -5.10 -7.04
CA VAL A 90 23.54 -4.99 -6.39
C VAL A 90 22.48 -4.62 -7.43
N LEU A 91 21.37 -5.35 -7.43
CA LEU A 91 20.16 -5.00 -8.17
C LEU A 91 19.01 -4.89 -7.16
N CYS A 92 18.42 -3.69 -7.06
CA CYS A 92 17.30 -3.41 -6.18
C CYS A 92 16.09 -2.96 -7.01
N PHE A 93 14.90 -3.41 -6.62
CA PHE A 93 13.64 -2.98 -7.19
C PHE A 93 12.68 -2.62 -6.06
N GLN A 94 11.93 -1.54 -6.25
CA GLN A 94 10.79 -1.18 -5.42
C GLN A 94 9.56 -1.28 -6.31
N PRO A 95 8.70 -2.30 -6.14
CA PRO A 95 7.48 -2.39 -6.92
C PRO A 95 6.57 -1.22 -6.57
N GLU A 96 5.79 -0.77 -7.55
CA GLU A 96 4.69 0.14 -7.27
C GLU A 96 3.76 -0.54 -6.28
N THR A 97 3.48 0.12 -5.16
CA THR A 97 2.44 -0.35 -4.24
C THR A 97 1.12 -0.11 -4.96
N GLU A 98 0.45 -1.19 -5.37
CA GLU A 98 -0.93 -1.08 -5.84
C GLU A 98 -1.72 -0.38 -4.75
N LYS A 99 -2.27 0.79 -5.07
CA LYS A 99 -3.10 1.53 -4.12
C LYS A 99 -4.36 0.68 -3.93
N GLU A 100 -4.49 0.03 -2.78
CA GLU A 100 -5.70 -0.72 -2.45
C GLU A 100 -6.93 0.18 -2.67
N PRO A 101 -8.02 -0.36 -3.23
CA PRO A 101 -9.22 0.42 -3.45
C PRO A 101 -9.70 0.99 -2.11
N GLU A 102 -9.93 2.30 -2.07
CA GLU A 102 -10.48 2.95 -0.89
C GLU A 102 -11.92 2.44 -0.68
N LEU A 103 -12.17 1.87 0.51
CA LEU A 103 -13.49 1.35 0.87
C LEU A 103 -14.31 2.43 1.57
N ASP A 104 -15.55 2.60 1.13
CA ASP A 104 -16.50 3.47 1.80
C ASP A 104 -16.99 2.77 3.08
N PRO A 105 -17.02 3.47 4.22
CA PRO A 105 -17.46 2.88 5.47
C PRO A 105 -18.96 2.54 5.44
N PRO A 106 -19.42 1.53 6.20
CA PRO A 106 -20.83 1.23 6.30
C PRO A 106 -21.61 2.36 6.97
N THR A 107 -22.89 2.48 6.63
CA THR A 107 -23.83 3.32 7.38
C THR A 107 -24.34 2.58 8.59
N ALA A 108 -24.46 3.26 9.73
CA ALA A 108 -24.99 2.71 10.96
C ALA A 108 -25.75 3.79 11.74
N VAL A 109 -26.88 3.42 12.34
CA VAL A 109 -27.73 4.32 13.14
C VAL A 109 -28.34 3.53 14.29
N LEU A 110 -28.37 4.17 15.46
CA LEU A 110 -29.19 3.76 16.60
C LEU A 110 -30.31 4.78 16.79
N GLU A 111 -31.49 4.50 16.24
CA GLU A 111 -32.63 5.42 16.32
C GLU A 111 -33.37 5.23 17.65
N LEU A 112 -33.46 6.29 18.46
CA LEU A 112 -34.21 6.27 19.70
C LEU A 112 -35.73 6.25 19.41
N LEU A 113 -36.36 5.09 19.63
CA LEU A 113 -37.81 4.93 19.48
C LEU A 113 -38.59 5.40 20.70
N ARG A 114 -38.02 5.20 21.90
CA ARG A 114 -38.69 5.56 23.16
C ARG A 114 -37.67 5.77 24.28
N PRO A 115 -37.58 6.95 24.89
CA PRO A 115 -36.76 7.15 26.09
C PRO A 115 -37.36 6.44 27.30
N LYS A 116 -36.52 6.06 28.26
CA LYS A 116 -36.96 5.63 29.59
C LYS A 116 -37.32 6.85 30.45
N THR A 117 -38.32 6.70 31.33
CA THR A 117 -38.80 7.80 32.19
C THR A 117 -38.00 7.99 33.49
N ASN A 118 -37.36 6.93 34.00
CA ASN A 118 -36.78 6.92 35.35
C ASN A 118 -35.27 6.60 35.38
N GLU A 119 -34.65 6.36 34.23
CA GLU A 119 -33.23 6.01 34.09
C GLU A 119 -32.75 6.56 32.73
N VAL A 120 -31.46 6.85 32.60
CA VAL A 120 -30.85 7.19 31.31
C VAL A 120 -30.85 5.92 30.45
N GLY A 121 -31.63 5.92 29.38
CA GLY A 121 -31.82 4.74 28.55
C GLY A 121 -33.01 4.88 27.59
N GLY A 122 -33.22 3.87 26.76
CA GLY A 122 -34.33 3.85 25.82
C GLY A 122 -34.41 2.58 25.01
N LYS A 123 -35.50 2.46 24.27
CA LYS A 123 -35.66 1.48 23.21
C LYS A 123 -35.12 2.08 21.91
N PHE A 124 -34.20 1.38 21.25
CA PHE A 124 -33.57 1.77 20.01
C PHE A 124 -33.91 0.79 18.89
N LEU A 125 -34.00 1.30 17.66
CA LEU A 125 -33.95 0.53 16.43
C LEU A 125 -32.50 0.51 15.93
N VAL A 126 -31.99 -0.68 15.63
CA VAL A 126 -30.68 -0.87 15.01
C VAL A 126 -30.86 -0.84 13.51
N GLU A 127 -30.18 0.10 12.83
CA GLU A 127 -30.13 0.14 11.37
C GLU A 127 -28.69 0.23 10.90
N TYR A 128 -28.33 -0.56 9.91
CA TYR A 128 -27.05 -0.46 9.22
C TYR A 128 -27.13 -1.01 7.80
N ALA A 129 -26.23 -0.54 6.95
CA ALA A 129 -26.04 -1.05 5.60
C ALA A 129 -24.57 -0.95 5.19
N CYS A 130 -24.08 -2.01 4.55
CA CYS A 130 -22.77 -2.03 3.91
C CYS A 130 -22.76 -1.15 2.64
N SER A 131 -21.60 -0.62 2.28
CA SER A 131 -21.41 0.21 1.09
C SER A 131 -21.32 -0.64 -0.19
N GLU A 132 -21.37 0.00 -1.35
CA GLU A 132 -21.15 -0.69 -2.64
C GLU A 132 -19.71 -1.20 -2.80
N THR A 133 -18.74 -0.49 -2.20
CA THR A 133 -17.31 -0.84 -2.23
C THR A 133 -16.95 -1.95 -1.23
N ALA A 134 -17.73 -2.14 -0.17
CA ALA A 134 -17.58 -3.22 0.81
C ALA A 134 -18.93 -3.89 1.12
N PRO A 135 -19.53 -4.68 0.22
CA PRO A 135 -20.91 -5.13 0.32
C PRO A 135 -21.16 -6.29 1.31
N ASN A 136 -20.10 -6.96 1.79
CA ASN A 136 -20.23 -8.17 2.60
C ASN A 136 -20.21 -7.82 4.08
N LEU A 137 -21.28 -8.09 4.82
CA LEU A 137 -21.30 -7.89 6.28
C LEU A 137 -20.34 -8.89 6.95
N VAL A 138 -19.41 -8.37 7.75
CA VAL A 138 -18.50 -9.17 8.60
C VAL A 138 -19.08 -9.28 10.01
N SER A 139 -19.44 -8.14 10.62
CA SER A 139 -19.99 -8.10 11.97
C SER A 139 -20.84 -6.86 12.20
N ALA A 140 -21.86 -6.98 13.06
CA ALA A 140 -22.59 -5.85 13.62
C ALA A 140 -22.87 -6.13 15.09
N THR A 141 -22.29 -5.35 16.00
CA THR A 141 -22.38 -5.60 17.44
C THR A 141 -22.65 -4.33 18.24
N ILE A 142 -23.35 -4.47 19.37
CA ILE A 142 -23.41 -3.42 20.39
C ILE A 142 -22.63 -3.91 21.60
N ASN A 143 -21.50 -3.26 21.91
CA ASN A 143 -20.56 -3.70 22.95
C ASN A 143 -20.18 -5.19 22.82
N GLY A 144 -19.95 -5.66 21.59
CA GLY A 144 -19.60 -7.07 21.32
C GLY A 144 -20.78 -8.05 21.33
N TYR A 145 -22.01 -7.60 21.54
CA TYR A 145 -23.21 -8.44 21.38
C TYR A 145 -23.79 -8.31 19.98
N ASP A 146 -23.97 -9.43 19.29
CA ASP A 146 -24.53 -9.46 17.93
C ASP A 146 -25.91 -8.80 17.84
N VAL A 147 -26.09 -8.01 16.78
CA VAL A 147 -27.36 -7.37 16.42
C VAL A 147 -27.62 -7.51 14.93
N THR A 148 -28.90 -7.50 14.56
CA THR A 148 -29.35 -7.51 13.16
C THR A 148 -30.01 -6.20 12.78
N SER A 149 -29.82 -5.73 11.55
CA SER A 149 -30.53 -4.55 11.04
C SER A 149 -32.06 -4.76 11.13
N GLY A 150 -32.79 -3.76 11.61
CA GLY A 150 -34.21 -3.82 11.95
C GLY A 150 -34.52 -4.34 13.36
N GLN A 151 -33.52 -4.70 14.16
CA GLN A 151 -33.72 -5.19 15.53
C GLN A 151 -34.03 -4.07 16.51
N ASN A 152 -34.95 -4.35 17.44
CA ASN A 152 -35.20 -3.49 18.58
C ASN A 152 -34.36 -3.93 19.79
N VAL A 153 -33.60 -3.00 20.36
CA VAL A 153 -32.79 -3.22 21.58
C VAL A 153 -33.17 -2.22 22.66
N ASN A 154 -33.09 -2.61 23.93
CA ASN A 154 -33.21 -1.67 25.04
C ASN A 154 -31.83 -1.41 25.64
N LEU A 155 -31.37 -0.17 25.56
CA LEU A 155 -30.09 0.26 26.10
C LEU A 155 -30.35 1.08 27.37
N VAL A 156 -29.68 0.72 28.46
CA VAL A 156 -29.88 1.37 29.77
C VAL A 156 -28.53 1.64 30.42
N VAL A 157 -28.22 2.91 30.67
CA VAL A 157 -26.95 3.30 31.27
C VAL A 157 -26.89 2.84 32.73
N ARG A 158 -25.90 2.01 33.06
CA ARG A 158 -25.62 1.50 34.42
C ARG A 158 -24.12 1.31 34.64
N SER A 159 -23.69 1.30 35.90
CA SER A 159 -22.27 1.13 36.24
C SER A 159 -21.71 -0.25 35.88
N ASN A 160 -22.56 -1.28 35.90
CA ASN A 160 -22.15 -2.67 35.64
C ASN A 160 -22.74 -3.14 34.33
N GLU A 161 -21.89 -3.83 33.55
CA GLU A 161 -22.30 -4.42 32.29
C GLU A 161 -23.10 -5.71 32.50
N SER A 162 -24.22 -5.85 31.80
CA SER A 162 -24.97 -7.10 31.71
C SER A 162 -25.92 -7.07 30.51
N ALA A 163 -26.22 -8.25 29.96
CA ALA A 163 -27.13 -8.37 28.82
C ALA A 163 -28.23 -9.41 29.07
N ARG A 164 -29.37 -9.20 28.43
CA ARG A 164 -30.44 -10.21 28.31
C ARG A 164 -30.61 -10.58 26.85
N ILE A 165 -30.29 -11.83 26.55
CA ILE A 165 -30.38 -12.43 25.21
C ILE A 165 -31.54 -13.43 25.21
N VAL A 166 -32.39 -13.38 24.18
CA VAL A 166 -33.49 -14.32 23.99
C VAL A 166 -33.42 -14.84 22.56
N ASN A 167 -33.37 -16.16 22.38
CA ASN A 167 -33.22 -16.81 21.07
C ASN A 167 -32.01 -16.27 20.27
N ASN A 168 -30.88 -16.07 20.95
CA ASN A 168 -29.65 -15.49 20.38
C ASN A 168 -29.79 -14.03 19.86
N VAL A 169 -30.85 -13.32 20.27
CA VAL A 169 -31.08 -11.92 19.94
C VAL A 169 -30.94 -11.07 21.20
N LEU A 170 -30.13 -10.01 21.13
CA LEU A 170 -29.99 -9.05 22.22
C LEU A 170 -31.31 -8.28 22.44
N ILE A 171 -31.87 -8.36 23.65
CA ILE A 171 -33.12 -7.65 23.99
C ILE A 171 -32.86 -6.46 24.92
N TRP A 172 -31.95 -6.64 25.89
CA TRP A 172 -31.54 -5.61 26.83
C TRP A 172 -30.04 -5.61 27.00
N LEU A 173 -29.45 -4.42 27.02
CA LEU A 173 -28.06 -4.21 27.40
C LEU A 173 -28.00 -3.10 28.45
N PHE A 174 -27.29 -3.40 29.53
CA PHE A 174 -26.96 -2.48 30.60
C PHE A 174 -25.46 -2.28 30.55
N ALA A 175 -25.00 -1.04 30.44
CA ALA A 175 -23.58 -0.70 30.34
C ALA A 175 -23.36 0.78 30.69
N PRO A 176 -22.14 1.21 31.08
CA PRO A 176 -21.88 2.63 31.34
C PRO A 176 -21.89 3.47 30.07
N GLU A 177 -21.59 2.85 28.94
CA GLU A 177 -21.56 3.43 27.61
C GLU A 177 -21.89 2.37 26.56
N PHE A 178 -22.22 2.82 25.35
CA PHE A 178 -22.66 1.95 24.27
C PHE A 178 -21.99 2.39 22.96
N SER A 179 -21.53 1.42 22.18
CA SER A 179 -21.07 1.59 20.80
C SER A 179 -21.73 0.52 19.92
N LEU A 180 -22.36 0.94 18.81
CA LEU A 180 -22.70 0.07 17.70
C LEU A 180 -21.54 0.07 16.73
N ASP A 181 -20.89 -1.08 16.58
CA ASP A 181 -19.77 -1.28 15.66
C ASP A 181 -20.23 -2.17 14.51
N VAL A 182 -20.08 -1.67 13.28
CA VAL A 182 -20.44 -2.39 12.04
C VAL A 182 -19.22 -2.48 11.16
N THR A 183 -18.88 -3.70 10.73
CA THR A 183 -17.76 -3.99 9.84
C THR A 183 -18.28 -4.68 8.59
N CYS A 184 -17.86 -4.19 7.42
CA CYS A 184 -18.12 -4.82 6.14
C CYS A 184 -16.81 -5.04 5.37
N ALA A 185 -16.85 -5.90 4.36
CA ALA A 185 -15.69 -6.26 3.54
C ALA A 185 -16.00 -6.25 2.04
N ASP A 186 -14.96 -6.03 1.24
CA ASP A 186 -14.99 -6.24 -0.21
C ASP A 186 -14.91 -7.73 -0.58
N ALA A 187 -14.78 -8.05 -1.88
CA ALA A 187 -14.66 -9.43 -2.35
C ALA A 187 -13.28 -10.06 -2.09
N ASN A 188 -12.27 -9.24 -1.77
CA ASN A 188 -10.90 -9.67 -1.49
C ASN A 188 -10.66 -9.89 0.02
N GLY A 189 -11.64 -9.52 0.86
CA GLY A 189 -11.56 -9.63 2.32
C GLY A 189 -10.96 -8.39 3.00
N ASN A 190 -10.85 -7.26 2.29
CA ASN A 190 -10.46 -5.99 2.89
C ASN A 190 -11.63 -5.44 3.70
N GLU A 191 -11.40 -5.08 4.96
CA GLU A 191 -12.44 -4.67 5.91
C GLU A 191 -12.48 -3.15 6.13
N VAL A 192 -13.68 -2.62 6.36
CA VAL A 192 -13.93 -1.24 6.78
C VAL A 192 -15.05 -1.19 7.81
N SER A 193 -14.92 -0.29 8.80
CA SER A 193 -15.82 -0.23 9.95
C SER A 193 -16.34 1.18 10.25
N THR A 194 -17.53 1.23 10.85
CA THR A 194 -18.13 2.43 11.44
C THR A 194 -18.57 2.14 12.88
N SER A 195 -18.36 3.11 13.76
CA SER A 195 -18.82 3.07 15.16
C SER A 195 -19.78 4.22 15.44
N VAL A 196 -20.89 3.93 16.11
CA VAL A 196 -21.93 4.92 16.46
C VAL A 196 -22.32 4.80 17.93
N VAL A 197 -22.33 5.94 18.62
CA VAL A 197 -22.80 6.05 20.00
C VAL A 197 -24.29 6.45 20.00
N PRO A 198 -25.16 5.80 20.79
CA PRO A 198 -26.57 6.17 20.86
C PRO A 198 -26.77 7.54 21.47
N ASN A 199 -27.69 8.31 20.89
CA ASN A 199 -28.18 9.55 21.50
C ASN A 199 -29.44 9.25 22.32
N PHE A 200 -29.36 9.40 23.64
CA PHE A 200 -30.48 9.15 24.55
C PHE A 200 -31.51 10.29 24.60
N GLY A 201 -31.29 11.38 23.84
CA GLY A 201 -32.06 12.61 23.94
C GLY A 201 -31.68 13.41 25.20
N THR A 202 -32.00 14.70 25.21
CA THR A 202 -31.97 15.49 26.44
C THR A 202 -33.16 15.10 27.33
N PRO A 203 -32.96 14.92 28.64
CA PRO A 203 -34.05 14.63 29.58
C PRO A 203 -35.12 15.72 29.62
#